data_AF-A0A022QLU0-F1
#
_entry.id   AF-A0A022QLU0-F1
#
_cell.length_a   1.000
_cell.length_b   1.000
_cell.length_c   1.000
_cell.angle_alpha   90.00
_cell.angle_beta   90.00
_cell.angle_gamma   90.00
#
_symmetry.space_group_name_H-M   'P 1'
#
loop_
_entity.id
_entity.type
_entity.pdbx_description
1 polymer ?
#
loop_
_entity_poly.entity_id
_entity_poly.type
_entity_poly.pdbx_seq_one_letter_code
_entity_poly.pdbx_strand_id
1 'polypeptide(L)'
;EYSTKLLDLNVFTEHLENWVTEYSEGPLNFTSPFSLDELRTFDFALEGVLFQQLIRMPCPPHHPSDNNLKEDEFLALEDFLHTAAQGLWQTFWHKNKPLPFFLSYPRYIGSKFYTIEKAKSRGRLGGLCGAAWTSKSKARWDDVVEFVLFKQNLDENALSPKVICEALFYGVHMLFSRSLSGYKSVEETDYVFVSILDSKYGGVVRIGGDLGKLEVDLSDPYKSMAEWITRHADVSVSCVDRIWNGMGN
;
A
#
# COMPACT_ATOMS: atom_id res chain seq x y z
N GLU A 1 -1.78 11.85 -21.05
CA GLU A 1 -2.00 10.92 -22.19
C GLU A 1 -1.27 9.59 -21.99
N TYR A 2 0.03 9.60 -21.69
CA TYR A 2 0.76 8.36 -21.41
C TYR A 2 0.17 7.56 -20.22
N SER A 3 -0.02 8.22 -19.07
CA SER A 3 -0.60 7.60 -17.86
C SER A 3 -2.02 7.04 -18.06
N THR A 4 -2.78 7.56 -19.02
CA THR A 4 -4.14 7.09 -19.33
C THR A 4 -4.15 5.86 -20.24
N LYS A 5 -3.02 5.48 -20.84
CA LYS A 5 -2.88 4.26 -21.64
C LYS A 5 -2.28 3.08 -20.86
N LEU A 6 -1.58 3.36 -19.76
CA LEU A 6 -1.02 2.36 -18.86
C LEU A 6 -2.09 1.98 -17.82
N LEU A 7 -3.03 1.10 -18.15
CA LEU A 7 -4.16 0.75 -17.28
C LEU A 7 -4.30 -0.75 -17.00
N ASP A 8 -3.66 -1.59 -17.83
CA ASP A 8 -3.77 -3.04 -17.73
C ASP A 8 -2.60 -3.61 -16.92
N LEU A 9 -2.92 -4.07 -15.72
CA LEU A 9 -1.96 -4.72 -14.83
C LEU A 9 -1.36 -5.99 -15.44
N ASN A 10 -2.13 -6.76 -16.22
CA ASN A 10 -1.64 -8.02 -16.78
C ASN A 10 -0.59 -7.75 -17.85
N VAL A 11 -0.86 -6.80 -18.75
CA VAL A 11 0.11 -6.38 -19.78
C VAL A 11 1.36 -5.79 -19.11
N PHE A 12 1.18 -4.95 -18.09
CA PHE A 12 2.33 -4.43 -17.32
C PHE A 12 3.18 -5.57 -16.71
N THR A 13 2.51 -6.56 -16.12
CA THR A 13 3.18 -7.71 -15.50
C THR A 13 3.94 -8.52 -16.54
N GLU A 14 3.35 -8.82 -17.71
CA GLU A 14 4.01 -9.57 -18.79
C GLU A 14 5.34 -8.93 -19.24
N HIS A 15 5.42 -7.61 -19.26
CA HIS A 15 6.63 -6.89 -19.66
C HIS A 15 7.73 -6.88 -18.59
N LEU A 16 7.38 -7.08 -17.31
CA LEU A 16 8.29 -6.85 -16.18
C LEU A 16 8.58 -8.12 -15.35
N GLU A 17 7.73 -9.13 -15.40
CA GLU A 17 7.78 -10.33 -14.54
C GLU A 17 9.10 -11.07 -14.67
N ASN A 18 9.66 -11.19 -15.87
CA ASN A 18 10.97 -11.83 -16.08
C ASN A 18 12.09 -11.11 -15.32
N TRP A 19 12.13 -9.77 -15.42
CA TRP A 19 13.12 -8.96 -14.72
C TRP A 19 12.95 -9.06 -13.20
N VAL A 20 11.72 -8.99 -12.69
CA VAL A 20 11.48 -9.17 -11.25
C VAL A 20 11.90 -10.57 -10.79
N THR A 21 11.61 -11.59 -11.56
CA THR A 21 11.97 -12.98 -11.23
C THR A 21 13.49 -13.15 -11.13
N GLU A 22 14.26 -12.50 -11.99
CA GLU A 22 15.74 -12.50 -11.90
C GLU A 22 16.28 -11.90 -10.60
N TYR A 23 15.55 -10.97 -9.98
CA TYR A 23 15.91 -10.31 -8.71
C TYR A 23 15.27 -10.93 -7.46
N SER A 24 14.18 -11.67 -7.61
CA SER A 24 13.50 -12.34 -6.49
C SER A 24 13.96 -13.78 -6.30
N GLU A 25 14.18 -14.50 -7.39
CA GLU A 25 14.49 -15.94 -7.39
C GLU A 25 15.88 -16.24 -7.98
N GLY A 26 16.50 -15.24 -8.62
CA GLY A 26 17.80 -15.35 -9.26
C GLY A 26 18.98 -15.01 -8.36
N PRO A 27 20.18 -14.79 -8.94
CA PRO A 27 21.38 -14.44 -8.18
C PRO A 27 21.42 -12.96 -7.76
N LEU A 28 20.56 -12.13 -8.35
CA LEU A 28 20.38 -10.74 -7.99
C LEU A 28 19.37 -10.67 -6.85
N ASN A 29 19.54 -9.69 -5.96
CA ASN A 29 18.61 -9.45 -4.87
C ASN A 29 18.21 -7.97 -4.87
N PHE A 30 16.95 -7.69 -4.60
CA PHE A 30 16.52 -6.35 -4.25
C PHE A 30 17.19 -5.86 -2.96
N THR A 31 17.49 -4.57 -2.91
CA THR A 31 17.94 -3.93 -1.66
C THR A 31 16.76 -3.69 -0.74
N SER A 32 17.03 -3.61 0.57
CA SER A 32 16.03 -3.19 1.54
C SER A 32 15.63 -1.73 1.31
N PRO A 33 14.32 -1.39 1.36
CA PRO A 33 13.85 -0.01 1.21
C PRO A 33 14.19 0.88 2.40
N PHE A 34 14.61 0.30 3.52
CA PHE A 34 14.98 0.99 4.74
C PHE A 34 16.40 0.64 5.17
N SER A 35 17.14 1.64 5.62
CA SER A 35 18.42 1.41 6.30
C SER A 35 18.18 0.92 7.73
N LEU A 36 19.14 0.16 8.24
CA LEU A 36 19.07 -0.38 9.60
C LEU A 36 19.10 0.70 10.68
N ASP A 37 19.74 1.85 10.41
CA ASP A 37 19.75 2.99 11.34
C ASP A 37 18.41 3.74 11.35
N GLU A 38 17.73 3.85 10.21
CA GLU A 38 16.35 4.40 10.14
C GLU A 38 15.39 3.52 10.94
N LEU A 39 15.45 2.20 10.75
CA LEU A 39 14.60 1.26 11.49
C LEU A 39 14.84 1.36 13.00
N ARG A 40 16.11 1.37 13.44
CA ARG A 40 16.44 1.55 14.86
C ARG A 40 15.98 2.88 15.43
N THR A 41 16.09 3.95 14.64
CA THR A 41 15.62 5.27 15.04
C THR A 41 14.10 5.27 15.22
N PHE A 42 13.40 4.62 14.30
CA PHE A 42 11.95 4.45 14.37
C PHE A 42 11.55 3.60 15.59
N ASP A 43 12.19 2.45 15.81
CA ASP A 43 11.94 1.59 16.98
C ASP A 43 12.14 2.34 18.30
N PHE A 44 13.24 3.09 18.42
CA PHE A 44 13.50 3.91 19.61
C PHE A 44 12.42 4.99 19.79
N ALA A 45 11.98 5.62 18.70
CA ALA A 45 10.92 6.60 18.74
C ALA A 45 9.59 5.98 19.21
N LEU A 46 9.35 4.69 18.89
CA LEU A 46 8.18 3.93 19.28
C LEU A 46 8.14 3.49 20.74
N GLU A 47 9.29 3.37 21.44
CA GLU A 47 9.34 2.91 22.84
C GLU A 47 8.50 3.77 23.81
N GLY A 48 8.29 5.05 23.48
CA GLY A 48 7.48 5.99 24.26
C GLY A 48 6.01 6.08 23.84
N VAL A 49 5.60 5.37 22.78
CA VAL A 49 4.24 5.44 22.24
C VAL A 49 3.37 4.41 22.94
N LEU A 50 2.31 4.89 23.60
CA LEU A 50 1.26 4.01 24.12
C LEU A 50 0.43 3.46 22.96
N PHE A 51 0.99 2.50 22.22
CA PHE A 51 0.20 1.57 21.43
C PHE A 51 -0.56 0.70 22.41
N GLN A 52 -1.73 1.18 22.88
CA GLN A 52 -2.72 0.23 23.36
C GLN A 52 -2.96 -0.72 22.19
N GLN A 53 -2.60 -1.99 22.36
CA GLN A 53 -2.87 -3.11 21.45
C GLN A 53 -4.37 -3.13 21.14
N LEU A 54 -4.75 -2.32 20.17
CA LEU A 54 -6.12 -2.10 19.78
C LEU A 54 -6.30 -2.95 18.56
N ILE A 55 -6.93 -4.09 18.86
CA ILE A 55 -7.60 -5.02 17.95
C ILE A 55 -6.70 -6.20 17.57
N ARG A 56 -6.96 -7.30 18.27
CA ARG A 56 -6.56 -8.64 17.83
C ARG A 56 -7.20 -8.87 16.47
N MET A 57 -6.38 -9.13 15.45
CA MET A 57 -6.89 -9.71 14.22
C MET A 57 -7.73 -10.95 14.58
N PRO A 58 -8.92 -11.14 13.99
CA PRO A 58 -9.56 -12.44 14.03
C PRO A 58 -8.57 -13.41 13.39
N CYS A 59 -7.94 -14.30 14.16
CA CYS A 59 -7.24 -15.43 13.58
C CYS A 59 -8.29 -16.29 12.89
N PRO A 60 -8.37 -16.33 11.55
CA PRO A 60 -9.31 -17.22 10.92
C PRO A 60 -8.90 -18.65 11.30
N PRO A 61 -9.86 -19.53 11.67
CA PRO A 61 -9.59 -20.95 11.67
C PRO A 61 -9.06 -21.35 10.28
N HIS A 62 -8.19 -22.36 10.20
CA HIS A 62 -7.51 -22.81 8.98
C HIS A 62 -8.44 -23.32 7.84
N HIS A 63 -9.72 -22.92 7.82
CA HIS A 63 -10.71 -23.32 6.83
C HIS A 63 -10.94 -22.21 5.77
N PRO A 64 -10.55 -22.44 4.52
CA PRO A 64 -10.54 -21.42 3.46
C PRO A 64 -11.89 -21.19 2.76
N SER A 65 -13.02 -21.54 3.37
CA SER A 65 -14.30 -21.70 2.64
C SER A 65 -15.36 -20.62 2.85
N ASP A 66 -15.15 -19.60 3.69
CA ASP A 66 -16.19 -18.59 3.94
C ASP A 66 -15.78 -17.20 3.46
N ASN A 67 -16.47 -16.69 2.44
CA ASN A 67 -16.25 -15.33 1.92
C ASN A 67 -16.57 -14.25 2.97
N ASN A 68 -17.37 -14.56 4.00
CA ASN A 68 -17.63 -13.63 5.09
C ASN A 68 -16.40 -13.35 5.95
N LEU A 69 -15.51 -14.34 6.12
CA LEU A 69 -14.25 -14.18 6.88
C LEU A 69 -13.30 -13.19 6.19
N LYS A 70 -13.30 -13.18 4.84
CA LYS A 70 -12.44 -12.28 4.05
C LYS A 70 -12.76 -10.81 4.30
N GLU A 71 -14.04 -10.43 4.30
CA GLU A 71 -14.44 -9.05 4.56
C GLU A 71 -14.16 -8.61 6.00
N ASP A 72 -14.26 -9.53 6.95
CA ASP A 72 -13.94 -9.26 8.36
C ASP A 72 -12.42 -9.09 8.56
N GLU A 73 -11.57 -9.79 7.79
CA GLU A 73 -10.12 -9.57 7.75
C GLU A 73 -9.75 -8.19 7.19
N PHE A 74 -10.39 -7.76 6.10
CA PHE A 74 -10.19 -6.42 5.55
C PHE A 74 -10.57 -5.32 6.54
N LEU A 75 -11.69 -5.50 7.26
CA LEU A 75 -12.12 -4.57 8.31
C LEU A 75 -11.13 -4.49 9.46
N ALA A 76 -10.63 -5.64 9.92
CA ALA A 76 -9.67 -5.67 11.02
C ALA A 76 -8.33 -5.02 10.61
N LEU A 77 -7.90 -5.22 9.36
CA LEU A 77 -6.72 -4.55 8.82
C LEU A 77 -6.95 -3.03 8.66
N GLU A 78 -8.12 -2.60 8.20
CA GLU A 78 -8.50 -1.18 8.14
C GLU A 78 -8.39 -0.52 9.50
N ASP A 79 -9.01 -1.14 10.51
CA ASP A 79 -9.01 -0.64 11.87
C ASP A 79 -7.59 -0.58 12.44
N PHE A 80 -6.76 -1.57 12.15
CA PHE A 80 -5.35 -1.57 12.52
C PHE A 80 -4.60 -0.42 11.87
N LEU A 81 -4.66 -0.27 10.53
CA LEU A 81 -3.95 0.79 9.81
C LEU A 81 -4.41 2.17 10.26
N HIS A 82 -5.71 2.34 10.47
CA HIS A 82 -6.28 3.59 10.97
C HIS A 82 -5.76 3.90 12.36
N THR A 83 -5.79 2.92 13.26
CA THR A 83 -5.32 3.07 14.65
C THR A 83 -3.82 3.34 14.69
N ALA A 84 -3.03 2.63 13.88
CA ALA A 84 -1.59 2.80 13.81
C ALA A 84 -1.22 4.18 13.26
N ALA A 85 -1.76 4.57 12.11
CA ALA A 85 -1.49 5.88 11.53
C ALA A 85 -2.00 7.02 12.43
N GLN A 86 -3.13 6.83 13.13
CA GLN A 86 -3.61 7.77 14.13
C GLN A 86 -2.66 7.87 15.33
N GLY A 87 -2.22 6.74 15.88
CA GLY A 87 -1.28 6.69 17.00
C GLY A 87 0.05 7.39 16.67
N LEU A 88 0.61 7.08 15.49
CA LEU A 88 1.81 7.73 14.98
C LEU A 88 1.61 9.24 14.79
N TRP A 89 0.51 9.65 14.14
CA TRP A 89 0.18 11.06 13.93
C TRP A 89 0.08 11.86 15.22
N GLN A 90 -0.68 11.34 16.19
CA GLN A 90 -0.89 12.01 17.48
C GLN A 90 0.40 12.07 18.31
N THR A 91 1.28 11.07 18.15
CA THR A 91 2.52 11.01 18.92
C THR A 91 3.62 11.90 18.33
N PHE A 92 3.91 11.75 17.04
CA PHE A 92 5.09 12.39 16.43
C PHE A 92 4.80 13.75 15.80
N TRP A 93 3.61 13.95 15.25
CA TRP A 93 3.29 15.17 14.52
C TRP A 93 2.44 16.12 15.36
N HIS A 94 1.21 15.75 15.73
CA HIS A 94 0.27 16.68 16.35
C HIS A 94 -0.77 16.03 17.25
N LYS A 95 -0.70 16.30 18.57
CA LYS A 95 -1.60 15.76 19.61
C LYS A 95 -3.09 16.18 19.56
N ASN A 96 -3.43 17.25 18.83
CA ASN A 96 -4.77 17.86 18.87
C ASN A 96 -5.29 18.28 17.48
N LYS A 97 -4.63 17.88 16.40
CA LYS A 97 -5.05 18.24 15.03
C LYS A 97 -5.82 17.08 14.40
N PRO A 98 -6.78 17.39 13.48
CA PRO A 98 -7.43 16.35 12.69
C PRO A 98 -6.39 15.57 11.88
N LEU A 99 -6.71 14.30 11.60
CA LEU A 99 -5.87 13.41 10.81
C LEU A 99 -5.77 13.95 9.37
N PRO A 100 -4.55 14.03 8.79
CA PRO A 100 -4.35 14.59 7.45
C PRO A 100 -4.55 13.55 6.34
N PHE A 101 -4.90 12.31 6.68
CA PHE A 101 -5.03 11.19 5.74
C PHE A 101 -6.39 10.50 5.90
N PHE A 102 -6.75 9.73 4.87
CA PHE A 102 -7.96 8.91 4.84
C PHE A 102 -7.58 7.50 4.37
N LEU A 103 -8.16 6.47 4.99
CA LEU A 103 -8.07 5.09 4.53
C LEU A 103 -9.29 4.74 3.67
N SER A 104 -9.08 4.07 2.55
CA SER A 104 -10.13 3.70 1.61
C SER A 104 -9.83 2.34 0.98
N TYR A 105 -10.88 1.51 0.80
CA TYR A 105 -10.78 0.18 0.22
C TYR A 105 -11.57 0.05 -1.09
N PRO A 106 -11.19 -0.89 -1.97
CA PRO A 106 -11.96 -1.20 -3.17
C PRO A 106 -13.38 -1.63 -2.81
N ARG A 107 -14.37 -0.91 -3.31
CA ARG A 107 -15.80 -1.24 -3.15
C ARG A 107 -16.26 -2.03 -4.37
N TYR A 108 -16.70 -3.28 -4.16
CA TYR A 108 -17.40 -4.04 -5.20
C TYR A 108 -18.89 -4.19 -4.87
N ILE A 109 -19.70 -4.38 -5.91
CA ILE A 109 -21.16 -4.57 -5.79
C ILE A 109 -21.42 -5.86 -5.01
N GLY A 110 -22.16 -5.76 -3.89
CA GLY A 110 -22.50 -6.90 -3.03
C GLY A 110 -21.68 -7.02 -1.75
N SER A 111 -20.70 -6.13 -1.52
CA SER A 111 -19.91 -6.15 -0.30
C SER A 111 -20.65 -5.59 0.93
N LYS A 112 -20.35 -6.09 2.15
CA LYS A 112 -20.80 -5.49 3.43
C LYS A 112 -20.41 -4.00 3.55
N PHE A 113 -19.41 -3.50 2.81
CA PHE A 113 -19.04 -2.08 2.78
C PHE A 113 -20.06 -1.17 2.06
N TYR A 114 -21.00 -1.74 1.28
CA TYR A 114 -22.09 -0.99 0.64
C TYR A 114 -23.13 -0.48 1.66
N THR A 115 -23.07 -0.93 2.91
CA THR A 115 -24.05 -0.62 3.97
C THR A 115 -23.95 0.82 4.53
N ILE A 116 -23.07 1.67 3.99
CA ILE A 116 -22.89 3.09 4.35
C ILE A 116 -24.18 3.90 4.12
N GLU A 117 -24.94 3.61 3.06
CA GLU A 117 -26.24 4.28 2.81
C GLU A 117 -27.26 4.01 3.92
N LYS A 118 -27.21 2.81 4.52
CA LYS A 118 -28.06 2.39 5.63
C LYS A 118 -27.61 2.96 6.98
N ALA A 119 -26.33 3.27 7.12
CA ALA A 119 -25.81 3.96 8.30
C ALA A 119 -26.09 5.47 8.24
N LYS A 120 -26.04 6.06 7.03
CA LYS A 120 -26.45 7.45 6.76
C LYS A 120 -27.92 7.69 7.09
N SER A 121 -28.82 6.77 6.74
CA SER A 121 -30.24 6.86 7.09
C SER A 121 -30.52 6.70 8.60
N ARG A 122 -29.56 6.19 9.39
CA ARG A 122 -29.67 5.98 10.84
C ARG A 122 -28.92 7.01 11.69
N GLY A 123 -28.27 8.01 11.08
CA GLY A 123 -27.58 9.09 11.80
C GLY A 123 -26.35 8.65 12.62
N ARG A 124 -25.80 7.45 12.38
CA ARG A 124 -24.65 6.90 13.13
C ARG A 124 -23.32 7.05 12.38
N LEU A 125 -23.13 8.19 11.70
CA LEU A 125 -21.96 8.41 10.84
C LEU A 125 -20.65 8.61 11.63
N GLY A 126 -20.74 9.18 12.83
CA GLY A 126 -19.56 9.58 13.62
C GLY A 126 -18.84 8.47 14.38
N GLY A 127 -19.25 7.20 14.22
CA GLY A 127 -18.66 6.04 14.89
C GLY A 127 -18.26 4.92 13.93
N LEU A 128 -18.09 5.23 12.65
CA LEU A 128 -17.68 4.28 11.62
C LEU A 128 -16.21 4.47 11.31
N CYS A 129 -15.49 3.35 11.26
CA CYS A 129 -14.13 3.22 10.72
C CYS A 129 -14.10 3.73 9.26
N GLY A 130 -12.91 4.07 8.75
CA GLY A 130 -12.60 4.90 7.55
C GLY A 130 -13.52 4.76 6.31
N ALA A 131 -14.19 3.63 6.14
CA ALA A 131 -15.28 3.39 5.19
C ALA A 131 -16.34 4.51 5.05
N ALA A 132 -16.72 5.24 6.11
CA ALA A 132 -17.86 6.17 6.06
C ALA A 132 -17.61 7.55 5.44
N TRP A 133 -16.36 7.98 5.27
CA TRP A 133 -16.10 9.35 4.77
C TRP A 133 -15.94 9.44 3.26
N THR A 134 -15.68 8.31 2.60
CA THR A 134 -15.38 8.23 1.17
C THR A 134 -16.63 8.09 0.29
N SER A 135 -17.79 8.60 0.72
CA SER A 135 -18.92 8.83 -0.21
C SER A 135 -18.66 10.03 -1.16
N LYS A 136 -17.44 10.58 -1.14
CA LYS A 136 -16.97 11.71 -1.97
C LYS A 136 -15.57 11.53 -2.56
N SER A 137 -14.88 10.41 -2.37
CA SER A 137 -13.46 10.33 -2.77
C SER A 137 -13.30 10.16 -4.29
N LYS A 138 -13.33 11.30 -4.98
CA LYS A 138 -12.43 11.60 -6.10
C LYS A 138 -10.99 11.71 -5.58
N ALA A 139 -10.52 10.73 -4.80
CA ALA A 139 -9.16 10.76 -4.28
C ALA A 139 -8.25 10.64 -5.49
N ARG A 140 -7.43 11.67 -5.71
CA ARG A 140 -6.46 11.62 -6.79
C ARG A 140 -5.24 10.88 -6.26
N TRP A 141 -4.50 10.20 -7.14
CA TRP A 141 -3.28 9.48 -6.76
C TRP A 141 -2.22 10.40 -6.11
N ASP A 142 -2.28 11.71 -6.35
CA ASP A 142 -1.44 12.72 -5.69
C ASP A 142 -1.85 13.04 -4.25
N ASP A 143 -3.06 12.67 -3.83
CA ASP A 143 -3.51 12.76 -2.43
C ASP A 143 -3.09 11.52 -1.61
N VAL A 144 -2.56 10.48 -2.27
CA VAL A 144 -2.19 9.21 -1.62
C VAL A 144 -0.80 9.32 -1.02
N VAL A 145 -0.73 9.32 0.31
CA VAL A 145 0.53 9.32 1.08
C VAL A 145 1.14 7.92 1.11
N GLU A 146 0.33 6.91 1.39
CA GLU A 146 0.72 5.50 1.48
C GLU A 146 -0.36 4.64 0.80
N PHE A 147 0.05 3.66 0.00
CA PHE A 147 -0.86 2.71 -0.65
C PHE A 147 -0.62 1.30 -0.09
N VAL A 148 -1.69 0.67 0.38
CA VAL A 148 -1.63 -0.67 0.96
C VAL A 148 -2.33 -1.66 0.03
N LEU A 149 -1.56 -2.60 -0.49
CA LEU A 149 -2.01 -3.70 -1.31
C LEU A 149 -2.28 -4.94 -0.45
N PHE A 150 -3.54 -5.26 -0.23
CA PHE A 150 -3.90 -6.47 0.49
C PHE A 150 -3.81 -7.71 -0.41
N LYS A 151 -3.17 -8.76 0.08
CA LYS A 151 -3.05 -10.07 -0.56
C LYS A 151 -3.60 -11.16 0.33
N GLN A 152 -3.94 -12.29 -0.29
CA GLN A 152 -4.32 -13.50 0.43
C GLN A 152 -3.14 -14.47 0.38
N ASN A 153 -2.74 -14.97 1.55
CA ASN A 153 -1.70 -15.98 1.71
C ASN A 153 -0.37 -15.54 1.07
N LEU A 154 0.21 -14.47 1.61
CA LEU A 154 1.60 -14.15 1.31
C LEU A 154 2.49 -15.30 1.76
N ASP A 155 3.53 -15.58 0.97
CA ASP A 155 4.58 -16.50 1.37
C ASP A 155 5.42 -15.83 2.46
N GLU A 156 5.74 -16.58 3.50
CA GLU A 156 6.52 -16.10 4.64
C GLU A 156 7.98 -15.78 4.28
N ASN A 157 8.48 -16.32 3.17
CA ASN A 157 9.88 -16.18 2.78
C ASN A 157 10.12 -15.01 1.84
N ALA A 158 9.18 -14.73 0.92
CA ALA A 158 9.36 -13.73 -0.11
C ALA A 158 8.05 -13.28 -0.77
N LEU A 159 8.03 -12.05 -1.28
CA LEU A 159 6.95 -11.60 -2.15
C LEU A 159 7.11 -12.25 -3.53
N SER A 160 6.01 -12.80 -4.08
CA SER A 160 6.04 -13.38 -5.41
C SER A 160 6.29 -12.31 -6.50
N PRO A 161 6.92 -12.66 -7.63
CA PRO A 161 7.19 -11.71 -8.71
C PRO A 161 5.95 -10.95 -9.16
N LYS A 162 4.79 -11.64 -9.25
CA LYS A 162 3.50 -11.03 -9.60
C LYS A 162 3.05 -9.97 -8.61
N VAL A 163 3.21 -10.22 -7.31
CA VAL A 163 2.84 -9.26 -6.26
C VAL A 163 3.74 -8.03 -6.30
N ILE A 164 5.03 -8.22 -6.59
CA ILE A 164 5.97 -7.11 -6.78
C ILE A 164 5.60 -6.31 -8.03
N CYS A 165 5.33 -6.95 -9.18
CA CYS A 165 4.86 -6.27 -10.40
C CYS A 165 3.61 -5.43 -10.14
N GLU A 166 2.66 -5.96 -9.38
CA GLU A 166 1.44 -5.23 -9.02
C GLU A 166 1.71 -4.04 -8.10
N ALA A 167 2.59 -4.19 -7.12
CA ALA A 167 3.03 -3.06 -6.29
C ALA A 167 3.72 -1.98 -7.13
N LEU A 168 4.60 -2.37 -8.07
CA LEU A 168 5.26 -1.44 -8.99
C LEU A 168 4.27 -0.72 -9.90
N PHE A 169 3.24 -1.43 -10.39
CA PHE A 169 2.18 -0.83 -11.20
C PHE A 169 1.48 0.32 -10.44
N TYR A 170 1.05 0.08 -9.20
CA TYR A 170 0.42 1.12 -8.39
C TYR A 170 1.42 2.24 -8.01
N GLY A 171 2.66 1.89 -7.71
CA GLY A 171 3.72 2.86 -7.42
C GLY A 171 3.97 3.82 -8.59
N VAL A 172 4.02 3.31 -9.83
CA VAL A 172 4.13 4.12 -11.05
C VAL A 172 2.96 5.10 -11.18
N HIS A 173 1.73 4.66 -10.90
CA HIS A 173 0.57 5.55 -10.93
C HIS A 173 0.64 6.67 -9.88
N MET A 174 1.14 6.36 -8.68
CA MET A 174 1.38 7.36 -7.64
C MET A 174 2.45 8.36 -8.06
N LEU A 175 3.60 7.88 -8.57
CA LEU A 175 4.68 8.74 -9.07
C LEU A 175 4.20 9.66 -10.19
N PHE A 176 3.48 9.12 -11.18
CA PHE A 176 2.91 9.93 -12.25
C PHE A 176 1.96 10.99 -11.71
N SER A 177 1.07 10.63 -10.79
CA SER A 177 0.14 11.61 -10.25
C SER A 177 0.83 12.72 -9.49
N ARG A 178 1.85 12.40 -8.68
CA ARG A 178 2.68 13.39 -7.97
C ARG A 178 3.46 14.28 -8.93
N SER A 179 3.99 13.73 -10.02
CA SER A 179 4.72 14.51 -11.03
C SER A 179 3.82 15.44 -11.87
N LEU A 180 2.57 15.05 -12.07
CA LEU A 180 1.59 15.79 -12.88
C LEU A 180 0.73 16.73 -12.04
N SER A 181 0.64 16.51 -10.73
CA SER A 181 -0.01 17.44 -9.82
C SER A 181 0.93 18.63 -9.62
N GLY A 182 0.56 19.80 -10.15
CA GLY A 182 1.30 21.04 -9.91
C GLY A 182 1.32 21.48 -8.42
N TYR A 183 0.93 20.60 -7.49
CA TYR A 183 1.02 20.80 -6.05
C TYR A 183 2.44 20.48 -5.60
N LYS A 184 3.21 21.54 -5.31
CA LYS A 184 4.45 21.44 -4.54
C LYS A 184 4.10 20.99 -3.11
N SER A 185 4.01 19.68 -2.90
CA SER A 185 3.99 19.08 -1.57
C SER A 185 5.30 19.43 -0.83
N VAL A 186 5.27 19.42 0.50
CA VAL A 186 6.35 19.90 1.39
C VAL A 186 7.66 19.13 1.19
N GLU A 187 7.62 17.94 0.57
CA GLU A 187 8.79 17.22 0.09
C GLU A 187 8.46 16.65 -1.30
N GLU A 188 9.13 17.14 -2.35
CA GLU A 188 9.14 16.51 -3.69
C GLU A 188 9.95 15.22 -3.58
N THR A 189 9.37 14.18 -2.99
CA THR A 189 10.01 12.85 -2.97
C THR A 189 9.82 12.22 -4.34
N ASP A 190 10.92 11.90 -5.00
CA ASP A 190 10.99 11.18 -6.27
C ASP A 190 10.74 9.66 -6.11
N TYR A 191 10.21 9.26 -4.96
CA TYR A 191 9.89 7.87 -4.62
C TYR A 191 8.52 7.75 -3.95
N VAL A 192 7.99 6.53 -3.97
CA VAL A 192 6.76 6.11 -3.30
C VAL A 192 6.99 4.76 -2.62
N PHE A 193 6.21 4.51 -1.58
CA PHE A 193 6.13 3.21 -0.93
C PHE A 193 4.77 2.59 -1.21
N VAL A 194 4.79 1.27 -1.40
CA VAL A 194 3.61 0.43 -1.48
C VAL A 194 3.79 -0.67 -0.45
N SER A 195 2.98 -0.64 0.60
CA SER A 195 2.89 -1.72 1.58
C SER A 195 2.07 -2.87 1.01
N ILE A 196 2.52 -4.11 1.20
CA ILE A 196 1.82 -5.33 0.81
C ILE A 196 1.56 -6.12 2.08
N LEU A 197 0.30 -6.39 2.39
CA LEU A 197 -0.08 -7.03 3.66
C LEU A 197 -1.04 -8.18 3.41
N ASP A 198 -0.97 -9.23 4.23
CA ASP A 198 -2.06 -10.16 4.47
C ASP A 198 -2.42 -10.19 5.97
N SER A 199 -3.18 -11.21 6.40
CA SER A 199 -3.58 -11.34 7.80
C SER A 199 -2.45 -11.72 8.77
N LYS A 200 -1.24 -12.03 8.29
CA LYS A 200 -0.11 -12.55 9.07
C LYS A 200 1.23 -11.89 8.75
N TYR A 201 1.46 -11.58 7.49
CA TYR A 201 2.74 -11.20 6.92
C TYR A 201 2.60 -9.90 6.13
N GLY A 202 3.71 -9.18 6.03
CA GLY A 202 3.78 -7.92 5.33
C GLY A 202 5.14 -7.69 4.70
N GLY A 203 5.16 -6.87 3.66
CA GLY A 203 6.37 -6.39 3.01
C GLY A 203 6.13 -5.02 2.40
N VAL A 204 7.20 -4.39 1.94
CA VAL A 204 7.16 -3.05 1.35
C VAL A 204 7.95 -3.05 0.05
N VAL A 205 7.36 -2.49 -0.99
CA VAL A 205 8.04 -2.16 -2.24
C VAL A 205 8.20 -0.65 -2.30
N ARG A 206 9.43 -0.19 -2.50
CA ARG A 206 9.73 1.21 -2.81
C ARG A 206 10.17 1.30 -4.25
N ILE A 207 9.57 2.26 -4.96
CA ILE A 207 9.97 2.64 -6.31
C ILE A 207 10.18 4.14 -6.35
N GLY A 208 11.30 4.57 -6.91
CA GLY A 208 11.57 5.97 -7.19
C GLY A 208 12.43 6.16 -8.43
N GLY A 209 12.65 7.41 -8.79
CA GLY A 209 13.54 7.78 -9.87
C GLY A 209 13.05 8.98 -10.68
N ASP A 210 13.94 9.49 -11.51
CA ASP A 210 13.68 10.63 -12.38
C ASP A 210 12.80 10.23 -13.58
N LEU A 211 11.51 10.56 -13.49
CA LEU A 211 10.55 10.38 -14.59
C LEU A 211 10.89 11.21 -15.84
N GLY A 212 11.77 12.21 -15.74
CA GLY A 212 12.31 12.93 -16.90
C GLY A 212 13.15 12.07 -17.84
N LYS A 213 13.61 10.90 -17.37
CA LYS A 213 14.32 9.89 -18.18
C LYS A 213 13.40 8.88 -18.86
N LEU A 214 12.09 9.01 -18.69
CA LEU A 214 11.13 8.13 -19.35
C LEU A 214 11.05 8.47 -20.85
N GLU A 215 11.54 7.58 -21.69
CA GLU A 215 11.37 7.67 -23.13
C GLU A 215 9.96 7.21 -23.52
N VAL A 216 9.08 8.18 -23.78
CA VAL A 216 7.64 7.97 -24.02
C VAL A 216 7.40 7.44 -25.44
N ASP A 217 7.06 6.15 -25.56
CA ASP A 217 6.44 5.58 -26.75
C ASP A 217 4.92 5.41 -26.52
N LEU A 218 4.12 6.19 -27.24
CA LEU A 218 2.66 6.13 -27.13
C LEU A 218 2.04 4.92 -27.84
N SER A 219 2.83 4.18 -28.65
CA SER A 219 2.40 2.95 -29.32
C SER A 219 2.53 1.72 -28.42
N ASP A 220 3.52 1.70 -27.53
CA ASP A 220 3.71 0.68 -26.49
C ASP A 220 4.16 1.32 -25.16
N PRO A 221 3.20 1.88 -24.38
CA PRO A 221 3.52 2.51 -23.10
C PRO A 221 3.97 1.52 -22.03
N TYR A 222 3.69 0.23 -22.18
CA TYR A 222 4.10 -0.80 -21.21
C TYR A 222 5.58 -1.08 -21.37
N LYS A 223 6.06 -1.22 -22.61
CA LYS A 223 7.49 -1.37 -22.89
C LYS A 223 8.31 -0.17 -22.45
N SER A 224 7.89 1.05 -22.79
CA SER A 224 8.59 2.27 -22.34
C SER A 224 8.69 2.34 -20.82
N MET A 225 7.63 1.95 -20.10
CA MET A 225 7.65 1.94 -18.64
C MET A 225 8.57 0.84 -18.09
N ALA A 226 8.51 -0.36 -18.63
CA ALA A 226 9.40 -1.44 -18.23
C ALA A 226 10.87 -1.08 -18.47
N GLU A 227 11.20 -0.45 -19.59
CA GLU A 227 12.56 0.04 -19.85
C GLU A 227 13.00 1.10 -18.85
N TRP A 228 12.12 2.03 -18.47
CA TRP A 228 12.43 3.01 -17.43
C TRP A 228 12.63 2.36 -16.06
N ILE A 229 11.76 1.43 -15.65
CA ILE A 229 11.90 0.73 -14.36
C ILE A 229 13.24 0.01 -14.30
N THR A 230 13.58 -0.74 -15.35
CA THR A 230 14.77 -1.60 -15.36
C THR A 230 16.09 -0.84 -15.48
N ARG A 231 16.08 0.39 -16.02
CA ARG A 231 17.32 1.16 -16.29
C ARG A 231 17.48 2.43 -15.48
N HIS A 232 16.37 2.99 -14.99
CA HIS A 232 16.34 4.35 -14.44
C HIS A 232 15.65 4.45 -13.09
N ALA A 233 14.80 3.49 -12.73
CA ALA A 233 14.18 3.46 -11.42
C ALA A 233 15.10 2.83 -10.37
N ASP A 234 14.94 3.31 -9.15
CA ASP A 234 15.47 2.72 -7.94
C ASP A 234 14.35 1.89 -7.29
N VAL A 235 14.47 0.57 -7.41
CA VAL A 235 13.50 -0.40 -6.88
C VAL A 235 14.12 -1.16 -5.72
N SER A 236 13.43 -1.13 -4.60
CA SER A 236 13.83 -1.83 -3.38
C SER A 236 12.64 -2.57 -2.80
N VAL A 237 12.89 -3.75 -2.25
CA VAL A 237 11.86 -4.67 -1.77
C VAL A 237 12.32 -5.20 -0.41
N SER A 238 11.48 -5.06 0.60
CA SER A 238 11.79 -5.57 1.93
C SER A 238 11.69 -7.10 1.96
N CYS A 239 12.26 -7.70 3.00
CA CYS A 239 11.87 -9.05 3.40
C CYS A 239 10.37 -9.09 3.75
N VAL A 240 9.81 -10.30 3.73
CA VAL A 240 8.48 -10.53 4.28
C VAL A 240 8.60 -10.77 5.78
N ASP A 241 7.94 -9.92 6.55
CA ASP A 241 7.96 -9.98 8.00
C ASP A 241 6.58 -10.31 8.55
N ARG A 242 6.58 -10.98 9.70
CA ARG A 242 5.34 -11.30 10.40
C ARG A 242 4.81 -10.05 11.11
N ILE A 243 3.62 -9.59 10.71
CA ILE A 243 2.98 -8.38 11.25
C ILE A 243 2.50 -8.61 12.69
N TRP A 244 2.08 -9.84 13.00
CA TRP A 244 1.49 -10.19 14.30
C TRP A 244 2.25 -11.33 14.94
N ASN A 245 2.68 -11.20 16.19
CA ASN A 245 3.23 -12.33 16.92
C ASN A 245 2.14 -13.40 17.22
N GLY A 246 2.54 -14.51 17.85
CA GLY A 246 1.63 -15.62 18.17
C GLY A 246 0.41 -15.26 19.02
N MET A 247 0.38 -14.06 19.62
CA MET A 247 -0.71 -13.55 20.45
C MET A 247 -1.64 -12.59 19.71
N GLY A 248 -1.40 -12.33 18.41
CA GLY A 248 -2.18 -11.38 17.62
C GLY A 248 -1.84 -9.91 17.94
N ASN A 249 -0.58 -9.67 18.31
CA ASN A 249 -0.02 -8.39 18.72
C ASN A 249 1.09 -7.95 17.78
#